data_AF-A0A0F9HP68-F1
#
_entry.id   AF-A0A0F9HP68-F1
#
_cell.length_a   1.000
_cell.length_b   1.000
_cell.length_c   1.000
_cell.angle_alpha   90.00
_cell.angle_beta   90.00
_cell.angle_gamma   90.00
#
_symmetry.space_group_name_H-M   'P 1'
#
loop_
_entity.id
_entity.type
_entity.pdbx_description
1 polymer ?
#
loop_
_entity_poly.entity_id
_entity_poly.type
_entity_poly.pdbx_seq_one_letter_code
_entity_poly.pdbx_strand_id
1 'polypeptide(L)' 'MTVPQLTEELVRMHGSANAAARACEMPEGTFHRLRSGERKDPRLRTLRHLARGFGKPLSWVAARLEGGNGSN' A
#
# COMPACT_ATOMS: atom_id res chain seq x y z
N MET A 1 -8.37 -1.89 8.24
CA MET A 1 -7.12 -1.66 7.50
C MET A 1 -7.44 -0.96 6.19
N THR A 2 -6.88 0.22 5.97
CA THR A 2 -7.06 1.01 4.74
C THR A 2 -5.77 1.07 3.92
N VAL A 3 -5.86 1.54 2.68
CA VAL A 3 -4.69 1.75 1.80
C VAL A 3 -3.67 2.72 2.42
N PRO A 4 -4.08 3.87 3.01
CA PRO A 4 -3.18 4.71 3.79
C PRO A 4 -2.44 3.96 4.90
N GLN A 5 -3.15 3.12 5.67
CA GLN A 5 -2.55 2.36 6.77
C GLN A 5 -1.51 1.35 6.27
N LEU A 6 -1.78 0.68 5.14
CA LEU A 6 -0.80 -0.20 4.48
C LEU A 6 0.45 0.56 4.02
N THR A 7 0.28 1.75 3.45
CA THR A 7 1.43 2.56 3.04
C THR A 7 2.25 3.06 4.23
N GLU A 8 1.61 3.43 5.34
CA GLU A 8 2.29 3.79 6.59
C GLU A 8 3.07 2.61 7.18
N GLU A 9 2.52 1.39 7.10
CA GLU A 9 3.23 0.16 7.51
C GLU A 9 4.49 -0.06 6.66
N LEU A 10 4.42 0.16 5.34
CA LEU A 10 5.59 0.11 4.45
C LEU A 10 6.63 1.18 4.82
N VAL A 11 6.20 2.41 5.12
CA VAL A 11 7.12 3.47 5.56
C VAL A 11 7.85 3.07 6.85
N ARG A 12 7.14 2.47 7.81
CA ARG A 12 7.76 1.98 9.05
C ARG A 12 8.75 0.84 8.81
N MET A 13 8.42 -0.07 7.89
CA MET A 13 9.29 -1.20 7.53
C MET A 13 10.58 -0.75 6.84
N HIS A 14 10.49 0.24 5.94
CA HIS A 14 11.61 0.72 5.12
C HIS A 14 12.27 2.00 5.64
N GLY A 15 11.78 2.56 6.75
CA GLY A 15 12.29 3.76 7.43
C GLY A 15 11.91 5.11 6.79
N SER A 16 11.51 5.14 5.52
CA SER A 16 11.08 6.37 4.85
C SER A 16 10.07 6.11 3.73
N ALA A 17 9.30 7.15 3.37
CA ALA A 17 8.35 7.07 2.26
C ALA A 17 9.06 6.81 0.91
N ASN A 18 10.26 7.35 0.73
CA ASN A 18 11.03 7.18 -0.50
C ASN A 18 11.56 5.76 -0.64
N ALA A 19 12.05 5.18 0.46
CA ALA A 19 12.48 3.78 0.48
C ALA A 19 11.28 2.84 0.25
N ALA A 20 10.14 3.12 0.89
CA ALA A 20 8.90 2.36 0.68
C ALA A 20 8.39 2.43 -0.77
N ALA A 21 8.40 3.61 -1.39
CA ALA A 21 8.01 3.79 -2.79
C ALA A 21 8.92 3.00 -3.75
N ARG A 22 10.24 3.02 -3.50
CA ARG A 22 11.23 2.22 -4.24
C ARG A 22 11.00 0.72 -4.07
N ALA A 23 10.75 0.26 -2.85
CA ALA A 23 10.46 -1.15 -2.57
C ALA A 23 9.19 -1.64 -3.29
N CYS A 24 8.22 -0.74 -3.50
CA CYS A 24 7.01 -1.03 -4.27
C CYS A 24 7.19 -0.87 -5.79
N GLU A 25 8.36 -0.44 -6.26
CA GLU A 25 8.63 -0.10 -7.66
C GLU A 25 7.61 0.90 -8.23
N MET A 26 7.26 1.94 -7.47
CA MET A 26 6.33 2.97 -7.90
C MET A 26 6.89 4.39 -7.73
N PRO A 27 6.42 5.36 -8.53
CA PRO A 27 6.80 6.76 -8.34
C PRO A 27 6.42 7.27 -6.95
N GLU A 28 7.28 8.08 -6.33
CA GLU A 28 7.06 8.64 -4.99
C GLU A 28 5.76 9.44 -4.91
N GLY A 29 5.46 10.26 -5.92
CA GLY A 29 4.21 11.03 -5.99
C GLY A 29 2.95 10.14 -6.14
N THR A 30 3.09 8.92 -6.64
CA THR A 30 1.99 7.94 -6.62
C THR A 30 1.83 7.34 -5.24
N PHE A 31 2.93 7.01 -4.58
CA PHE A 31 2.93 6.49 -3.21
C PHE A 31 2.35 7.49 -2.21
N HIS A 32 2.75 8.77 -2.28
CA HIS A 32 2.19 9.83 -1.41
C HIS A 32 0.69 10.01 -1.58
N ARG A 33 0.16 9.90 -2.80
CA ARG A 33 -1.29 9.99 -3.06
C ARG A 33 -2.10 8.82 -2.50
N LEU A 34 -1.47 7.64 -2.40
CA LEU A 34 -2.08 6.48 -1.73
C LEU A 34 -2.06 6.68 -0.21
N ARG A 35 -0.96 7.20 0.30
CA ARG A 35 -0.75 7.49 1.72
C ARG A 35 -1.66 8.60 2.24
N SER A 36 -1.87 9.67 1.46
CA SER A 36 -2.79 10.76 1.80
C SER A 36 -4.27 10.37 1.69
N GLY A 37 -4.58 9.20 1.09
CA GLY A 37 -5.95 8.79 0.82
C GLY A 37 -6.63 9.56 -0.31
N GLU A 38 -5.90 10.41 -1.05
CA GLU A 38 -6.40 11.12 -2.23
C GLU A 38 -6.92 10.14 -3.30
N ARG A 39 -6.28 8.96 -3.39
CA ARG A 39 -6.82 7.82 -4.13
C ARG A 39 -7.48 6.81 -3.18
N LYS A 40 -8.82 6.85 -3.15
CA LYS A 40 -9.65 5.89 -2.40
C LYS A 40 -9.65 4.49 -3.02
N ASP A 41 -9.65 4.39 -4.35
CA ASP A 41 -9.64 3.11 -5.08
C ASP A 41 -8.34 2.91 -5.88
N PRO A 42 -7.32 2.26 -5.29
CA PRO A 42 -6.16 1.82 -6.03
C PRO A 42 -6.56 0.71 -7.01
N ARG A 43 -6.09 0.83 -8.26
CA ARG A 43 -6.28 -0.22 -9.26
C ARG A 43 -5.54 -1.49 -8.85
N LEU A 44 -5.95 -2.64 -9.37
CA LEU A 44 -5.31 -3.94 -9.13
C LEU A 44 -3.77 -3.91 -9.30
N ARG A 45 -3.30 -3.18 -10.32
CA ARG A 45 -1.85 -2.98 -10.55
C ARG A 45 -1.16 -2.31 -9.36
N THR A 46 -1.80 -1.33 -8.73
CA THR A 46 -1.27 -0.61 -7.57
C THR A 46 -1.20 -1.52 -6.36
N LEU A 47 -2.19 -2.37 -6.16
CA LEU A 47 -2.16 -3.40 -5.11
C LEU A 47 -1.01 -4.39 -5.32
N ARG A 48 -0.69 -4.75 -6.57
CA ARG A 48 0.49 -5.59 -6.87
C ARG A 48 1.80 -4.90 -6.47
N HIS A 49 1.94 -3.62 -6.75
CA HIS A 49 3.11 -2.85 -6.34
C HIS A 49 3.27 -2.81 -4.82
N LEU A 50 2.18 -2.59 -4.08
CA LEU A 50 2.20 -2.66 -2.62
C LEU A 50 2.61 -4.05 -2.13
N ALA A 51 2.07 -5.11 -2.74
CA ALA A 51 2.41 -6.49 -2.39
C ALA A 51 3.91 -6.79 -2.59
N ARG A 52 4.53 -6.25 -3.65
CA ARG A 52 5.98 -6.33 -3.88
C ARG A 52 6.78 -5.63 -2.79
N GLY A 53 6.35 -4.44 -2.36
CA GLY A 53 7.00 -3.73 -1.24
C GLY A 53 7.00 -4.49 0.08
N PHE A 54 6.03 -5.38 0.28
CA PHE A 54 5.95 -6.30 1.42
C PHE A 54 6.62 -7.66 1.17
N GLY A 55 7.05 -7.97 -0.05
CA GLY A 55 7.50 -9.31 -0.43
C GLY A 55 6.41 -10.38 -0.26
N LYS A 56 5.14 -10.03 -0.47
CA LYS A 56 3.98 -10.91 -0.27
C LYS A 56 3.17 -11.07 -1.57
N PRO A 57 2.37 -12.14 -1.72
CA PRO A 57 1.44 -12.26 -2.83
C PRO A 57 0.33 -11.21 -2.75
N LEU A 58 -0.25 -10.86 -3.91
CA LEU A 58 -1.36 -9.90 -4.00
C LEU A 58 -2.56 -10.29 -3.11
N SER A 59 -2.84 -11.60 -2.98
CA SER A 59 -3.91 -12.11 -2.12
C SER A 59 -3.74 -11.70 -0.65
N TRP A 60 -2.50 -11.58 -0.17
CA TRP A 60 -2.23 -11.12 1.19
C TRP A 60 -2.66 -9.66 1.39
N VAL A 61 -2.37 -8.78 0.42
CA VAL A 61 -2.81 -7.38 0.45
C VAL A 61 -4.32 -7.28 0.36
N ALA A 62 -4.95 -8.06 -0.53
CA ALA A 62 -6.40 -8.11 -0.68
C ALA A 62 -7.08 -8.54 0.63
N ALA A 63 -6.64 -9.64 1.25
CA ALA A 63 -7.19 -10.13 2.51
C ALA A 63 -7.06 -9.09 3.64
N ARG A 64 -5.96 -8.33 3.68
CA ARG A 64 -5.74 -7.27 4.68
C ARG A 64 -6.71 -6.11 4.48
N LEU A 65 -6.98 -5.73 3.22
CA LEU A 65 -7.97 -4.70 2.88
C LEU A 65 -9.40 -5.16 3.14
N GLU A 66 -9.75 -6.39 2.79
CA GLU A 66 -11.08 -6.97 3.04
C GLU A 66 -11.38 -7.15 4.53
N GLY A 67 -10.41 -7.66 5.31
CA GLY A 67 -10.53 -7.73 6.78
C GLY A 67 -10.62 -6.36 7.45
N GLY A 68 -10.25 -5.31 6.73
CA GLY A 68 -10.45 -3.92 7.13
C GLY A 68 -11.81 -3.33 6.77
N ASN A 69 -12.53 -3.97 5.85
CA ASN A 69 -13.82 -3.54 5.31
C ASN A 69 -15.01 -4.22 6.01
N GLY A 70 -14.74 -5.15 6.95
CA GLY A 70 -15.74 -5.88 7.75
C GLY A 70 -16.18 -5.18 9.04
N SER A 71 -16.08 -3.86 9.12
CA SER A 71 -16.62 -3.08 10.24
C SER A 71 -17.44 -1.91 9.68
N ASN A 72 -18.61 -2.23 9.14
CA ASN A 72 -19.75 -1.32 9.10
C ASN A 72 -21.05 -2.11 8.97
#